data_AF-A0A1E7DJU6-F1
#
_entry.id   AF-A0A1E7DJU6-F1
#
_cell.length_a   1.000
_cell.length_b   1.000
_cell.length_c   1.000
_cell.angle_alpha   90.00
_cell.angle_beta   90.00
_cell.angle_gamma   90.00
#
_symmetry.space_group_name_H-M   'P 1'
#
loop_
_entity.id
_entity.type
_entity.pdbx_description
1 polymer ?
#
loop_
_entity_poly.entity_id
_entity_poly.type
_entity_poly.pdbx_seq_one_letter_code
_entity_poly.pdbx_strand_id
1 'polypeptide(L)'
;MALNASQNETIVKRYRLEEEWISYIEEYKDINSSHNLSSALKSILIEHKELSNRLFDLRFITNQIKRELLQEIDNGIKKNVETEMKRIRLGTNNTDRNTQVLIELLQGFMVASNKDTIATTDIYKPDFLVEAENVVQERIANLKQKKHSKGEKNE
;
A
#
# COMPACT_ATOMS: atom_id res chain seq x y z
N MET A 1 -1.81 61.80 -6.53
CA MET A 1 -3.17 61.36 -6.19
C MET A 1 -3.03 60.26 -5.14
N ALA A 2 -3.46 60.54 -3.90
CA ALA A 2 -3.07 59.80 -2.71
C ALA A 2 -3.70 58.41 -2.63
N LEU A 3 -2.92 57.44 -2.14
CA LEU A 3 -3.36 56.10 -1.75
C LEU A 3 -4.38 56.18 -0.61
N ASN A 4 -5.61 55.72 -0.85
CA ASN A 4 -6.60 55.52 0.20
C ASN A 4 -6.18 54.32 1.06
N ALA A 5 -5.51 54.60 2.18
CA ALA A 5 -5.40 53.65 3.27
C ALA A 5 -6.82 53.35 3.77
N SER A 6 -7.26 52.10 3.60
CA SER A 6 -8.52 51.62 4.17
C SER A 6 -8.44 51.77 5.70
N GLN A 7 -9.13 52.78 6.24
CA GLN A 7 -9.27 52.96 7.67
C GLN A 7 -10.15 51.83 8.20
N ASN A 8 -9.57 50.91 8.96
CA ASN A 8 -10.33 49.92 9.72
C ASN A 8 -11.11 50.66 10.81
N GLU A 9 -12.41 50.86 10.63
CA GLU A 9 -13.29 51.41 11.67
C GLU A 9 -13.23 50.52 12.92
N THR A 10 -12.82 51.11 14.04
CA THR A 10 -12.79 50.41 15.33
C THR A 10 -14.14 50.59 16.00
N ILE A 11 -14.92 49.50 16.09
CA ILE A 11 -16.25 49.50 16.71
C ILE A 11 -16.12 49.04 18.16
N VAL A 12 -16.61 49.84 19.12
CA VAL A 12 -16.63 49.48 20.54
C VAL A 12 -17.91 48.69 20.85
N LYS A 13 -17.75 47.48 21.40
CA LYS A 13 -18.86 46.62 21.84
C LYS A 13 -18.60 46.11 23.26
N ARG A 14 -19.66 46.00 24.07
CA ARG A 14 -19.61 45.40 25.41
C ARG A 14 -20.04 43.95 25.34
N TYR A 15 -19.22 43.05 25.86
CA TYR A 15 -19.49 41.61 25.93
C TYR A 15 -19.54 41.17 27.40
N ARG A 16 -20.31 40.12 27.68
CA ARG A 16 -20.25 39.42 28.97
C ARG A 16 -19.36 38.20 28.79
N LEU A 17 -18.35 38.09 29.65
CA LEU A 17 -17.40 36.99 29.71
C LEU A 17 -17.39 36.46 31.13
N GLU A 18 -17.13 35.17 31.28
CA GLU A 18 -16.89 34.58 32.59
C GLU A 18 -15.53 35.04 33.14
N GLU A 19 -15.37 34.99 34.46
CA GLU A 19 -14.17 35.47 35.16
C GLU A 19 -12.90 34.74 34.69
N GLU A 20 -13.01 33.46 34.35
CA GLU A 20 -11.92 32.66 33.79
C GLU A 20 -11.36 33.24 32.47
N TRP A 21 -12.22 33.71 31.57
CA TRP A 21 -11.79 34.26 30.27
C TRP A 21 -11.22 35.66 30.41
N ILE A 22 -11.72 36.45 31.37
CA ILE A 22 -11.14 37.75 31.70
C ILE A 22 -9.73 37.55 32.27
N SER A 23 -9.58 36.62 33.21
CA SER A 23 -8.31 36.26 33.83
C SER A 23 -7.29 35.78 32.77
N TYR A 24 -7.73 34.95 31.82
CA TYR A 24 -6.89 34.48 30.71
C TYR A 24 -6.39 35.63 29.82
N ILE A 25 -7.25 36.60 29.47
CA ILE A 25 -6.84 37.73 28.63
C ILE A 25 -5.87 38.66 29.39
N GLU A 26 -6.07 38.82 30.70
CA GLU A 26 -5.16 39.58 31.57
C GLU A 26 -3.79 38.91 31.70
N GLU A 27 -3.76 37.61 31.96
CA GLU A 27 -2.51 36.82 31.98
C GLU A 27 -1.78 36.90 30.64
N TYR A 28 -2.50 36.71 29.53
CA TYR A 28 -1.94 36.80 28.19
C TYR A 28 -1.39 38.21 27.89
N LYS A 29 -2.07 39.27 28.36
CA LYS A 29 -1.59 40.65 28.23
C LYS A 29 -0.27 40.85 28.98
N ASP A 30 -0.18 40.34 30.20
CA ASP A 30 0.99 40.50 31.06
C ASP A 30 2.19 39.72 30.53
N ILE A 31 1.97 38.49 30.04
CA ILE A 31 3.01 37.67 29.39
C ILE A 31 3.51 38.32 28.10
N ASN A 32 2.61 38.83 27.26
CA ASN A 32 2.97 39.39 25.95
C ASN A 32 3.20 40.91 25.97
N SER A 33 3.30 41.53 27.14
CA SER A 33 3.55 42.97 27.33
C SER A 33 2.62 43.88 26.49
N SER A 34 1.36 43.49 26.35
CA SER A 34 0.39 44.24 25.55
C SER A 34 -0.05 45.53 26.24
N HIS A 35 -0.16 46.63 25.48
CA HIS A 35 -0.47 47.96 26.03
C HIS A 35 -1.82 48.04 26.74
N ASN A 36 -2.82 47.26 26.29
CA ASN A 36 -4.14 47.23 26.92
C ASN A 36 -4.86 45.90 26.65
N LEU A 37 -5.92 45.64 27.43
CA LEU A 37 -6.72 44.43 27.34
C LEU A 37 -7.35 44.22 25.95
N SER A 38 -7.75 45.31 25.28
CA SER A 38 -8.29 45.26 23.92
C SER A 38 -7.25 44.81 22.89
N SER A 39 -5.99 45.20 23.06
CA SER A 39 -4.86 44.79 22.22
C SER A 39 -4.53 43.32 22.44
N ALA A 40 -4.52 42.87 23.70
CA ALA A 40 -4.32 41.46 24.04
C ALA A 40 -5.42 40.58 23.42
N LEU A 41 -6.69 40.97 23.58
CA LEU A 41 -7.82 40.28 22.95
C LEU A 41 -7.71 40.28 21.41
N LYS A 42 -7.31 41.40 20.80
CA LYS A 42 -7.10 41.46 19.35
C LYS A 42 -6.02 40.48 18.90
N SER A 43 -4.90 40.38 19.61
CA SER A 43 -3.83 39.41 19.31
C SER A 43 -4.33 37.98 19.42
N ILE A 44 -5.05 37.64 20.48
CA ILE A 44 -5.67 36.30 20.65
C ILE A 44 -6.61 35.97 19.49
N LEU A 45 -7.44 36.93 19.05
CA LEU A 45 -8.36 36.72 17.92
C LEU A 45 -7.61 36.52 16.58
N ILE A 46 -6.51 37.24 16.37
CA ILE A 46 -5.65 37.06 15.19
C ILE A 46 -4.99 35.68 15.23
N GLU A 47 -4.38 35.30 16.36
CA GLU A 47 -3.76 33.99 16.55
C GLU A 47 -4.77 32.85 16.38
N HIS A 48 -5.96 32.97 16.97
CA HIS A 48 -7.02 31.98 16.80
C HIS A 48 -7.42 31.82 15.34
N LYS A 49 -7.56 32.94 14.60
CA LYS A 49 -7.87 32.92 13.17
C LYS A 49 -6.75 32.25 12.36
N GLU A 50 -5.48 32.56 12.66
CA GLU A 50 -4.33 31.93 12.02
C GLU A 50 -4.25 30.44 12.33
N LEU A 51 -4.44 30.04 13.59
CA LEU A 51 -4.46 28.64 14.02
C LEU A 51 -5.57 27.87 13.32
N SER A 52 -6.79 28.43 13.24
CA SER A 52 -7.91 27.83 12.53
C SER A 52 -7.58 27.61 11.04
N ASN A 53 -6.96 28.59 10.37
CA ASN A 53 -6.54 28.46 8.98
C ASN A 53 -5.45 27.38 8.81
N ARG A 54 -4.42 27.39 9.66
CA ARG A 54 -3.36 26.36 9.63
C ARG A 54 -3.91 24.96 9.86
N LEU A 55 -4.87 24.80 10.78
CA LEU A 55 -5.53 23.51 11.02
C LEU A 55 -6.34 23.06 9.80
N PHE A 56 -7.00 23.98 9.10
CA PHE A 56 -7.67 23.68 7.85
C PHE A 56 -6.67 23.20 6.78
N ASP A 57 -5.56 23.92 6.60
CA ASP A 57 -4.50 23.58 5.63
C ASP A 57 -3.86 22.23 5.96
N LEU A 58 -3.53 21.97 7.23
CA LEU A 58 -2.98 20.70 7.68
C LEU A 58 -3.94 19.54 7.42
N ARG A 59 -5.23 19.71 7.70
CA ARG A 59 -6.25 18.69 7.40
C ARG A 59 -6.36 18.45 5.91
N PHE A 60 -6.32 19.50 5.11
CA PHE A 60 -6.35 19.39 3.65
C PHE A 60 -5.13 18.60 3.14
N ILE A 61 -3.91 19.01 3.52
CA ILE A 61 -2.66 18.34 3.14
C ILE A 61 -2.66 16.88 3.58
N THR A 62 -3.03 16.60 4.84
CA THR A 62 -3.09 15.23 5.37
C THR A 62 -4.06 14.36 4.56
N ASN A 63 -5.21 14.91 4.19
CA ASN A 63 -6.19 14.18 3.39
C ASN A 63 -5.71 13.94 1.95
N GLN A 64 -4.99 14.88 1.35
CA GLN A 64 -4.37 14.70 0.03
C GLN A 64 -3.31 13.60 0.08
N ILE A 65 -2.35 13.70 1.02
CA ILE A 65 -1.28 12.70 1.20
C ILE A 65 -1.89 11.31 1.44
N LYS A 66 -2.91 11.19 2.30
CA LYS A 66 -3.58 9.92 2.55
C LYS A 66 -4.17 9.33 1.27
N ARG A 67 -4.79 10.15 0.41
CA ARG A 67 -5.36 9.69 -0.86
C ARG A 67 -4.28 9.25 -1.84
N GLU A 68 -3.23 10.04 -1.99
CA GLU A 68 -2.11 9.72 -2.88
C GLU A 68 -1.40 8.44 -2.45
N LEU A 69 -1.11 8.28 -1.16
CA LEU A 69 -0.50 7.06 -0.62
C LEU A 69 -1.38 5.83 -0.83
N LEU A 70 -2.69 5.93 -0.58
CA LEU A 70 -3.60 4.81 -0.83
C LEU A 70 -3.63 4.43 -2.31
N GLN A 71 -3.64 5.42 -3.20
CA GLN A 71 -3.63 5.19 -4.64
C GLN A 71 -2.30 4.58 -5.11
N GLU A 72 -1.16 5.04 -4.59
CA GLU A 72 0.15 4.49 -4.93
C GLU A 72 0.32 3.06 -4.41
N ILE A 73 -0.15 2.78 -3.20
CA ILE A 73 -0.19 1.42 -2.63
C ILE A 73 -1.08 0.52 -3.48
N ASP A 74 -2.30 0.95 -3.81
CA ASP A 74 -3.23 0.16 -4.63
C ASP A 74 -2.65 -0.13 -6.01
N ASN A 75 -2.10 0.89 -6.68
CA ASN A 75 -1.43 0.73 -7.98
C ASN A 75 -0.21 -0.20 -7.91
N GLY A 76 0.60 -0.05 -6.87
CA GLY A 76 1.80 -0.88 -6.64
C GLY A 76 1.43 -2.35 -6.42
N ILE A 77 0.45 -2.61 -5.55
CA ILE A 77 -0.08 -3.96 -5.29
C ILE A 77 -0.66 -4.53 -6.58
N LYS A 78 -1.54 -3.79 -7.26
CA LYS A 78 -2.19 -4.25 -8.49
C LYS A 78 -1.17 -4.62 -9.56
N LYS A 79 -0.18 -3.75 -9.83
CA LYS A 79 0.86 -4.00 -10.83
C LYS A 79 1.71 -5.23 -10.50
N ASN A 80 2.12 -5.38 -9.24
CA ASN A 80 2.92 -6.53 -8.81
C ASN A 80 2.12 -7.83 -8.92
N VAL A 81 0.90 -7.84 -8.39
CA VAL A 81 0.01 -9.01 -8.45
C VAL A 81 -0.33 -9.39 -9.89
N GLU A 82 -0.67 -8.42 -10.75
CA GLU A 82 -0.95 -8.68 -12.17
C GLU A 82 0.26 -9.29 -12.88
N THR A 83 1.46 -8.80 -12.57
CA THR A 83 2.69 -9.32 -13.17
C THR A 83 2.97 -10.76 -12.73
N GLU A 84 2.86 -11.07 -11.43
CA GLU A 84 3.00 -12.45 -10.93
C GLU A 84 1.94 -13.38 -11.53
N MET A 85 0.68 -12.95 -11.55
CA MET A 85 -0.44 -13.72 -12.11
C MET A 85 -0.25 -13.99 -13.60
N LYS A 86 0.30 -13.04 -14.35
CA LYS A 86 0.65 -13.25 -15.76
C LYS A 86 1.74 -14.32 -15.90
N ARG A 87 2.79 -14.29 -15.07
CA ARG A 87 3.85 -15.32 -15.09
C ARG A 87 3.32 -16.70 -14.73
N ILE A 88 2.47 -16.80 -13.70
CA ILE A 88 1.81 -18.06 -13.31
C ILE A 88 1.00 -18.59 -14.50
N ARG A 89 0.14 -17.77 -15.10
CA ARG A 89 -0.69 -18.16 -16.24
C ARG A 89 0.13 -18.67 -17.43
N LEU A 90 1.21 -17.98 -17.77
CA LEU A 90 2.11 -18.42 -18.85
C LEU A 90 2.77 -19.77 -18.53
N GLY A 91 3.24 -19.95 -17.28
CA GLY A 91 3.81 -21.21 -16.83
C GLY A 91 2.81 -22.37 -16.84
N THR A 92 1.59 -22.12 -16.37
CA THR A 92 0.48 -23.10 -16.38
C THR A 92 0.11 -23.48 -17.81
N ASN A 93 -0.10 -22.50 -18.69
CA ASN A 93 -0.46 -22.76 -20.09
C ASN A 93 0.61 -23.57 -20.82
N ASN A 94 1.89 -23.30 -20.55
CA ASN A 94 2.97 -24.08 -21.15
C ASN A 94 3.01 -25.51 -20.61
N THR A 95 2.77 -25.70 -19.31
CA THR A 95 2.69 -27.03 -18.69
C THR A 95 1.50 -27.83 -19.24
N ASP A 96 0.35 -27.19 -19.39
CA ASP A 96 -0.87 -27.78 -19.95
C ASP A 96 -0.64 -28.23 -21.40
N ARG A 97 -0.11 -27.34 -22.25
CA ARG A 97 0.27 -27.67 -23.62
C ARG A 97 1.24 -28.85 -23.70
N ASN A 98 2.29 -28.85 -22.87
CA ASN A 98 3.27 -29.94 -22.85
C ASN A 98 2.65 -31.26 -22.37
N THR A 99 1.75 -31.20 -21.40
CA THR A 99 1.00 -32.38 -20.92
C THR A 99 0.12 -32.94 -22.03
N GLN A 100 -0.59 -32.09 -22.78
CA GLN A 100 -1.38 -32.55 -23.94
C GLN A 100 -0.48 -33.25 -24.97
N VAL A 101 0.65 -32.64 -25.34
CA VAL A 101 1.61 -33.27 -26.28
C VAL A 101 2.08 -34.64 -25.77
N LEU A 102 2.37 -34.79 -24.47
CA LEU A 102 2.75 -36.07 -23.89
C LEU A 102 1.62 -37.10 -23.95
N ILE A 103 0.36 -36.68 -23.74
CA ILE A 103 -0.82 -37.55 -23.87
C ILE A 103 -0.95 -38.04 -25.32
N GLU A 104 -0.83 -37.16 -26.32
CA GLU A 104 -0.88 -37.53 -27.74
C GLU A 104 0.25 -38.51 -28.12
N LEU A 105 1.47 -38.26 -27.63
CA LEU A 105 2.61 -39.15 -27.87
C LEU A 105 2.41 -40.52 -27.22
N LEU A 106 1.88 -40.58 -26.00
CA LEU A 106 1.57 -41.83 -25.32
C LEU A 106 0.47 -42.59 -26.08
N GLN A 107 -0.56 -41.90 -26.54
CA GLN A 107 -1.61 -42.51 -27.36
C GLN A 107 -1.02 -43.10 -28.66
N GLY A 108 -0.17 -42.36 -29.36
CA GLY A 108 0.53 -42.86 -30.55
C GLY A 108 1.38 -44.10 -30.26
N PHE A 109 2.10 -44.12 -29.13
CA PHE A 109 2.88 -45.27 -28.70
C PHE A 109 2.01 -46.51 -28.38
N MET A 110 0.86 -46.31 -27.72
CA MET A 110 -0.09 -47.38 -27.38
C MET A 110 -0.66 -48.03 -28.65
N VAL A 111 -1.08 -47.21 -29.62
CA VAL A 111 -1.55 -47.68 -30.94
C VAL A 111 -0.45 -48.45 -31.67
N ALA A 112 0.78 -47.91 -31.72
CA ALA A 112 1.90 -48.58 -32.36
C ALA A 112 2.29 -49.91 -31.68
N SER A 113 2.05 -50.03 -30.37
CA SER A 113 2.34 -51.22 -29.57
C SER A 113 1.17 -52.22 -29.51
N ASN A 114 0.06 -51.94 -30.20
CA ASN A 114 -1.17 -52.74 -30.18
C ASN A 114 -1.68 -53.01 -28.75
N LYS A 115 -1.67 -51.95 -27.91
CA LYS A 115 -2.14 -51.98 -26.52
C LYS A 115 -3.41 -51.14 -26.41
N ASP A 116 -4.47 -51.74 -25.88
CA ASP A 116 -5.75 -51.06 -25.67
C ASP A 116 -5.94 -50.57 -24.22
N THR A 117 -5.08 -51.00 -23.29
CA THR A 117 -5.19 -50.69 -21.86
C THR A 117 -3.83 -50.44 -21.22
N ILE A 118 -3.80 -49.59 -20.20
CA ILE A 118 -2.63 -49.32 -19.35
C ILE A 118 -2.75 -50.09 -18.03
N ALA A 119 -1.63 -50.65 -17.56
CA ALA A 119 -1.54 -51.16 -16.20
C ALA A 119 -1.40 -49.98 -15.23
N THR A 120 -2.26 -49.92 -14.21
CA THR A 120 -2.19 -48.88 -13.19
C THR A 120 -1.11 -49.19 -12.16
N THR A 121 -0.59 -48.15 -11.51
CA THR A 121 0.43 -48.30 -10.45
C THR A 121 -0.07 -49.06 -9.23
N ASP A 122 -1.39 -49.13 -9.04
CA ASP A 122 -2.01 -49.94 -7.97
C ASP A 122 -1.84 -51.44 -8.22
N ILE A 123 -1.76 -51.85 -9.50
CA ILE A 123 -1.57 -53.25 -9.89
C ILE A 123 -0.09 -53.59 -9.91
N TYR A 124 0.72 -52.72 -10.53
CA TYR A 124 2.16 -52.93 -10.64
C TYR A 124 2.87 -51.60 -10.84
N LYS A 125 3.71 -51.23 -9.86
CA LYS A 125 4.60 -50.09 -9.96
C LYS A 125 6.01 -50.58 -10.33
N PRO A 126 6.49 -50.33 -11.56
CA PRO A 126 7.79 -50.81 -11.99
C PRO A 126 8.94 -50.02 -11.36
N ASP A 127 10.09 -50.66 -11.15
CA ASP A 127 11.28 -50.05 -10.52
C ASP A 127 11.77 -48.80 -11.26
N PHE A 128 11.68 -48.77 -12.59
CA PHE A 128 12.08 -47.60 -13.37
C PHE A 128 11.22 -46.36 -13.07
N LEU A 129 9.95 -46.54 -12.70
CA LEU A 129 9.07 -45.44 -12.35
C LEU A 129 9.41 -44.90 -10.96
N VAL A 130 9.76 -45.79 -10.02
CA VAL A 130 10.26 -45.40 -8.69
C VAL A 130 11.53 -44.57 -8.83
N GLU A 131 12.48 -45.02 -9.65
CA GLU A 131 13.73 -44.28 -9.90
C GLU A 131 13.46 -42.90 -10.52
N ALA A 132 12.58 -42.84 -11.52
CA ALA A 132 12.21 -41.57 -12.15
C ALA A 132 11.58 -40.58 -11.16
N GLU A 133 10.68 -41.05 -10.28
CA GLU A 133 10.07 -40.24 -9.23
C GLU A 133 11.12 -39.69 -8.25
N ASN A 134 12.05 -40.52 -7.80
CA ASN A 134 13.13 -40.12 -6.90
C ASN A 134 13.98 -39.00 -7.52
N VAL A 135 14.41 -39.18 -8.78
CA VAL A 135 15.21 -38.18 -9.52
C VAL A 135 14.44 -36.87 -9.68
N VAL A 136 13.13 -36.92 -9.96
CA VAL A 136 12.30 -35.71 -10.05
C VAL A 136 12.17 -35.02 -8.70
N GLN A 137 11.96 -35.78 -7.63
CA GLN A 137 11.84 -35.24 -6.27
C GLN A 137 13.13 -34.55 -5.81
N GLU A 138 14.28 -35.18 -6.04
CA GLU A 138 15.59 -34.58 -5.75
C GLU A 138 15.83 -33.31 -6.56
N ARG A 139 15.47 -33.32 -7.85
CA ARG A 139 15.58 -32.14 -8.71
C ARG A 139 14.74 -30.98 -8.18
N ILE A 140 13.51 -31.24 -7.74
CA ILE A 140 12.64 -30.23 -7.13
C ILE A 140 13.25 -29.70 -5.83
N ALA A 141 13.75 -30.58 -4.96
CA ALA A 141 14.40 -30.19 -3.71
C ALA A 141 15.63 -29.29 -3.95
N ASN A 142 16.49 -29.68 -4.90
CA ASN A 142 17.67 -28.92 -5.29
C ASN A 142 17.31 -27.54 -5.87
N LEU A 143 16.25 -27.44 -6.67
CA LEU A 143 15.76 -26.16 -7.20
C LEU A 143 15.23 -25.24 -6.09
N LYS A 144 14.55 -25.79 -5.08
CA LYS A 144 14.10 -25.02 -3.89
C LYS A 144 15.29 -24.49 -3.09
N GLN A 145 16.28 -25.34 -2.81
CA GLN A 145 17.50 -24.94 -2.10
C GLN A 145 18.31 -23.86 -2.83
N LYS A 146 18.45 -23.97 -4.16
CA LYS A 146 19.12 -22.95 -5.00
C LYS A 146 18.39 -21.61 -5.00
N LYS A 147 17.05 -21.61 -4.89
CA LYS A 147 16.27 -20.37 -4.74
C LYS A 147 16.50 -19.74 -3.37
N HIS A 148 16.48 -20.53 -2.30
CA HIS A 148 16.68 -20.04 -0.93
C HIS A 148 18.09 -19.46 -0.73
N SER A 149 19.12 -20.20 -1.16
CA SER A 149 20.53 -19.75 -1.08
C SER A 149 20.87 -18.53 -1.95
N LYS A 150 20.08 -18.24 -3.00
CA LYS A 150 20.21 -16.99 -3.77
C LYS A 150 19.47 -15.81 -3.14
N GLY A 151 18.46 -16.07 -2.31
CA GLY A 151 17.79 -15.03 -1.53
C GLY A 151 18.68 -14.50 -0.41
N GLU A 152 19.37 -15.40 0.31
CA GLU A 152 20.25 -15.07 1.44
C GLU A 152 21.55 -14.33 1.07
N LYS A 153 21.94 -14.32 -0.21
CA LYS A 153 23.16 -13.61 -0.67
C LYS A 153 22.92 -12.16 -1.11
N ASN A 154 21.67 -11.73 -1.13
CA ASN A 154 21.26 -10.39 -1.59
C ASN A 154 20.64 -9.54 -0.46
N GLU A 155 20.74 -9.98 0.80
CA GLU A 155 20.55 -9.17 2.02
C GLU A 155 21.92 -8.78 2.59
#